data_AF-A0A973JWA2-F1
#
_entry.id   AF-A0A973JWA2-F1
#
_cell.length_a   1.000
_cell.length_b   1.000
_cell.length_c   1.000
_cell.angle_alpha   90.00
_cell.angle_beta   90.00
_cell.angle_gamma   90.00
#
_symmetry.space_group_name_H-M   'P 1'
#
loop_
_entity.id
_entity.type
_entity.pdbx_description
1 polymer ?
#
loop_
_entity_poly.entity_id
_entity_poly.type
_entity_poly.pdbx_seq_one_letter_code
_entity_poly.pdbx_strand_id
1 'polypeptide(L)' 'ETGPDHEKTFTAAARVGGVSYGTGTGRSKKEAEQQAAESAWRSIRAAADERAKAAAKAAEADAGADEASASA' A
#
# COMPACT_ATOMS: atom_id res chain seq x y z
N GLU A 1 -23.99 -18.24 33.63
CA GLU A 1 -22.94 -18.12 32.60
C GLU A 1 -22.34 -16.74 32.71
N THR A 2 -21.01 -16.62 32.81
CA THR A 2 -20.30 -15.36 33.01
C THR A 2 -19.09 -15.28 32.07
N GLY A 3 -18.95 -14.14 31.39
CA GLY A 3 -17.95 -13.84 30.34
C GLY A 3 -18.61 -13.17 29.12
N PRO A 4 -17.92 -12.30 28.36
CA PRO A 4 -18.52 -11.61 27.22
C PRO A 4 -18.85 -12.60 26.10
N ASP A 5 -20.09 -13.07 26.13
CA ASP A 5 -20.61 -14.23 25.41
C ASP A 5 -20.64 -14.06 23.87
N HIS A 6 -20.27 -12.87 23.38
CA HIS A 6 -20.41 -12.50 21.97
C HIS A 6 -19.18 -11.79 21.41
N GLU A 7 -17.98 -12.05 21.97
CA GLU A 7 -16.74 -11.41 21.49
C GLU A 7 -16.15 -12.03 20.21
N LYS A 8 -16.91 -12.16 19.12
CA LYS A 8 -16.38 -12.66 17.84
C LYS A 8 -15.48 -11.62 17.13
N THR A 9 -14.30 -12.06 16.73
CA THR A 9 -13.36 -11.30 15.88
C THR A 9 -13.32 -11.91 14.49
N PHE A 10 -13.39 -11.06 13.48
CA PHE A 10 -13.25 -11.41 12.07
C PHE A 10 -11.94 -10.85 11.54
N THR A 11 -11.31 -11.59 10.63
CA THR A 11 -10.09 -11.15 9.93
C THR A 11 -10.34 -11.24 8.43
N ALA A 12 -9.89 -10.23 7.68
CA ALA A 12 -9.96 -10.20 6.23
C ALA A 12 -8.61 -9.78 5.63
N ALA A 13 -8.36 -10.21 4.39
CA ALA A 13 -7.18 -9.82 3.62
C ALA A 13 -7.62 -9.35 2.22
N ALA A 14 -7.13 -8.18 1.80
CA ALA A 14 -7.36 -7.64 0.47
C ALA A 14 -6.23 -8.06 -0.47
N ARG A 15 -6.59 -8.73 -1.57
CA ARG A 15 -5.64 -9.25 -2.56
C ARG A 15 -5.88 -8.65 -3.94
N VAL A 16 -4.81 -8.30 -4.64
CA VAL A 16 -4.82 -7.83 -6.04
C VAL A 16 -3.83 -8.68 -6.82
N GLY A 17 -4.26 -9.31 -7.92
CA GLY A 17 -3.39 -10.21 -8.70
C GLY A 17 -2.81 -11.38 -7.89
N GLY A 18 -3.52 -11.86 -6.87
CA GLY A 18 -3.05 -12.92 -5.97
C GLY A 18 -2.12 -12.45 -4.85
N VAL A 19 -1.64 -11.21 -4.88
CA VAL A 19 -0.77 -10.62 -3.85
C VAL A 19 -1.62 -9.93 -2.79
N SER A 20 -1.29 -10.13 -1.51
CA SER A 20 -1.97 -9.47 -0.38
C SER A 20 -1.40 -8.07 -0.17
N TYR A 21 -2.28 -7.06 -0.09
CA TYR A 21 -1.90 -5.66 0.07
C TYR A 21 -2.37 -5.05 1.39
N GLY A 22 -3.32 -5.67 2.07
CA GLY A 22 -3.83 -5.18 3.34
C GLY A 22 -4.57 -6.25 4.12
N THR A 23 -4.56 -6.12 5.44
CA THR A 23 -5.30 -6.98 6.37
C THR A 23 -6.11 -6.11 7.32
N GLY A 24 -7.26 -6.61 7.76
CA GLY A 24 -8.12 -5.91 8.70
C GLY A 24 -8.78 -6.87 9.67
N THR A 25 -9.11 -6.36 10.86
CA THR A 25 -9.79 -7.14 11.90
C THR A 25 -10.95 -6.35 12.48
N GLY A 26 -12.09 -6.98 12.72
CA GLY A 26 -13.25 -6.28 13.24
C GLY A 26 -14.23 -7.17 13.99
N ARG A 27 -15.20 -6.53 14.65
CA ARG A 27 -16.31 -7.18 15.34
C ARG A 27 -17.34 -7.76 14.37
N SER A 28 -17.24 -7.39 13.09
CA SER A 28 -18.02 -7.93 11.98
C SER A 28 -17.13 -8.20 10.75
N LYS A 29 -17.59 -9.05 9.84
CA LYS A 29 -16.92 -9.28 8.54
C LYS A 29 -16.75 -7.99 7.76
N LYS A 30 -17.81 -7.17 7.67
CA LYS A 30 -17.81 -5.89 6.97
C LYS A 30 -16.75 -4.92 7.52
N GLU A 31 -16.57 -4.89 8.83
CA GLU A 31 -15.53 -4.05 9.46
C GLU A 31 -14.13 -4.55 9.12
N ALA A 32 -13.88 -5.86 9.23
CA ALA A 32 -12.60 -6.46 8.86
C ALA A 32 -12.27 -6.22 7.37
N GLU A 33 -13.26 -6.37 6.48
CA GLU A 33 -13.13 -6.12 5.04
C GLU A 33 -12.83 -4.66 4.72
N GLN A 34 -13.52 -3.70 5.35
CA GLN A 34 -13.28 -2.27 5.14
C GLN A 34 -11.87 -1.87 5.60
N GLN A 35 -11.42 -2.35 6.77
CA GLN A 35 -10.05 -2.13 7.23
C GLN A 35 -9.01 -2.73 6.28
N ALA A 36 -9.24 -3.96 5.81
CA ALA A 36 -8.34 -4.60 4.85
C ALA A 36 -8.26 -3.83 3.53
N ALA A 37 -9.38 -3.32 3.03
CA ALA A 37 -9.46 -2.52 1.82
C ALA A 37 -8.77 -1.16 1.97
N GLU A 38 -9.00 -0.46 3.09
CA GLU A 38 -8.32 0.81 3.38
C GLU A 38 -6.80 0.61 3.46
N SER A 39 -6.35 -0.40 4.20
CA SER A 39 -4.93 -0.76 4.31
C SER A 39 -4.31 -1.03 2.93
N ALA A 40 -4.97 -1.85 2.11
CA ALA A 40 -4.49 -2.13 0.76
C ALA A 40 -4.42 -0.88 -0.13
N TRP A 41 -5.44 -0.02 -0.08
CA TRP A 41 -5.45 1.21 -0.88
C TRP A 41 -4.29 2.14 -0.52
N ARG A 42 -4.05 2.35 0.78
CA ARG A 42 -2.93 3.18 1.27
C ARG A 42 -1.58 2.63 0.81
N SER A 43 -1.37 1.32 0.94
CA SER A 43 -0.13 0.65 0.51
C SER A 43 0.10 0.74 -0.99
N ILE A 44 -0.94 0.53 -1.80
CA ILE A 44 -0.86 0.62 -3.26
C ILE A 44 -0.56 2.07 -3.69
N ARG A 45 -1.23 3.05 -3.08
CA ARG A 45 -0.99 4.48 -3.37
C ARG A 45 0.42 4.90 -3.02
N ALA A 46 0.89 4.60 -1.81
CA ALA A 46 2.26 4.93 -1.40
C ALA A 46 3.30 4.34 -2.36
N ALA A 47 3.14 3.06 -2.75
CA ALA A 47 4.06 2.43 -3.69
C ALA A 47 3.99 3.04 -5.11
N ALA A 48 2.82 3.52 -5.55
CA ALA A 48 2.67 4.23 -6.81
C ALA A 48 3.37 5.60 -6.76
N ASP A 49 3.19 6.34 -5.67
CA ASP A 49 3.80 7.66 -5.48
C ASP A 49 5.34 7.56 -5.41
N GLU A 50 5.88 6.58 -4.68
CA GLU A 50 7.33 6.33 -4.63
C GLU A 50 7.91 5.94 -6.00
N ARG A 51 7.18 5.14 -6.79
CA ARG A 51 7.58 4.84 -8.18
C ARG A 51 7.58 6.09 -9.06
N ALA A 52 6.59 6.96 -8.91
CA ALA A 52 6.53 8.21 -9.67
C ALA A 52 7.71 9.13 -9.33
N LYS A 53 8.04 9.28 -8.03
CA LYS A 53 9.22 10.05 -7.58
C LYS A 53 10.53 9.45 -8.11
N ALA A 54 10.67 8.12 -8.04
CA ALA A 54 11.86 7.43 -8.55
C ALA A 54 12.02 7.63 -10.07
N ALA A 55 10.93 7.58 -10.82
CA ALA A 55 10.94 7.85 -12.26
C ALA A 55 11.33 9.31 -12.58
N ALA A 56 10.80 10.28 -11.82
CA ALA A 56 11.18 11.69 -11.97
C ALA A 56 12.67 11.91 -11.70
N LYS A 57 13.18 11.36 -10.58
CA LYS A 57 14.61 11.45 -10.23
C LYS A 57 15.51 10.81 -11.28
N ALA A 58 15.09 9.68 -11.86
CA ALA A 58 15.85 9.04 -12.93
C ALA A 58 15.93 9.91 -14.19
N ALA A 59 14.85 10.61 -14.55
CA ALA A 59 14.85 11.55 -15.67
C ALA A 59 15.72 12.79 -15.39
N GLU A 60 15.75 13.28 -14.15
CA GLU A 60 16.62 14.40 -13.75
C GLU A 60 18.11 14.01 -13.77
N ALA A 61 18.44 12.78 -13.38
CA ALA A 61 19.82 12.28 -13.40
C ALA A 61 20.36 12.06 -14.83
N ASP A 62 19.48 11.70 -15.78
CA ASP A 62 19.81 11.57 -17.19
C ASP A 62 20.13 12.92 -17.83
N ALA A 63 19.38 13.97 -17.50
CA ALA A 63 19.62 15.34 -17.99
C ALA A 63 20.92 15.96 -17.46
N GLY A 64 21.35 15.61 -16.25
CA GLY A 64 22.60 16.12 -15.65
C GLY A 64 23.88 15.50 -16.24
N ALA A 65 23.78 14.40 -16.99
CA ALA A 65 24.92 13.76 -17.64
C ALA A 65 25.31 14.42 -18.98
N ASP A 66 24.37 15.12 -19.63
CA ASP A 66 24.59 15.76 -20.94
C ASP A 66 25.45 17.05 -20.82
N GLU A 67 25.34 17.80 -19.71
CA GLU A 67 26.15 19.01 -19.49
C GLU A 67 27.63 18.73 -19.17
N ALA A 68 27.97 17.54 -18.65
CA ALA A 68 29.35 17.19 -18.30
C ALA A 68 30.24 16.87 -19.52
N SER A 69 29.64 16.52 -20.67
CA SER A 69 30.39 16.22 -21.90
C SER A 69 30.69 17.45 -22.76
N ALA A 70 30.11 18.62 -22.45
CA ALA A 70 30.26 19.85 -23.23
C ALA A 70 31.46 20.74 -22.78
N SER A 71 32.25 20.31 -21.78
CA SER A 71 33.35 21.09 -21.19
C SER A 71 34.75 20.44 -21.31
N ALA A 72 34.95 19.47 -22.21
CA ALA A 72 36.24 18.81 -22.45
C ALA A 72 36.86 19.21 -23.80
#